data_AF-X1NT19-F1
#
_entry.id   AF-X1NT19-F1
#
_cell.length_a   1.000
_cell.length_b   1.000
_cell.length_c   1.000
_cell.angle_alpha   90.00
_cell.angle_beta   90.00
_cell.angle_gamma   90.00
#
_symmetry.space_group_name_H-M   'P 1'
#
loop_
_entity.id
_entity.type
_entity.pdbx_description
1 polymer ?
#
loop_
_entity_poly.entity_id
_entity_poly.type
_entity_poly.pdbx_seq_one_letter_code
_entity_poly.pdbx_strand_id
1 'polypeptide(L)'
;AAAIIKCEVDGRDAYCNNVKFGWRFFPRNIARESEPFIIPADKPDDTYRIFVLGASAAKGEPDPAFCFGRFLRLMLQEGYPSVKFELIAITMTAINSHVVLEIAKDCARHDADLFIVYLGNNEVVGPYGAGTVFAPLSARLSVIRIGIALKATRLGQLLTKLLESVGGEKDVPKVWRGLEMFLNNQVRADAPHLETVYQNFERNLEDIRRIARKSGVRAIFCTVGSNLKDSPPFASLHQLDLTQTERKKWDEIYQQGAEHELAGDYAEAVERYLAA
;
A
#
# COMPACT_ATOMS: atom_id res chain seq x y z
N ALA A 1 1.26 -5.65 17.86
CA ALA A 1 1.82 -6.78 17.09
C ALA A 1 2.81 -6.25 16.06
N ALA A 2 4.05 -6.74 16.08
CA ALA A 2 5.08 -6.44 15.07
C ALA A 2 4.82 -7.21 13.77
N ALA A 3 5.33 -6.74 12.63
CA ALA A 3 5.24 -7.43 11.34
C ALA A 3 6.13 -8.68 11.27
N ILE A 4 7.24 -8.64 12.02
CA ILE A 4 8.24 -9.69 12.11
C ILE A 4 8.22 -10.25 13.54
N ILE A 5 8.19 -11.57 13.68
CA ILE A 5 8.21 -12.27 14.97
C ILE A 5 9.29 -13.35 14.96
N LYS A 6 9.79 -13.70 16.15
CA LYS A 6 10.69 -14.85 16.31
C LYS A 6 9.97 -16.14 15.92
N CYS A 7 10.68 -17.03 15.25
CA CYS A 7 10.26 -18.38 14.92
C CYS A 7 11.48 -19.31 14.94
N GLU A 8 11.24 -20.61 14.77
CA GLU A 8 12.28 -21.62 14.62
C GLU A 8 12.03 -22.36 13.31
N VAL A 9 13.10 -22.58 12.52
CA VAL A 9 13.07 -23.33 11.27
C VAL A 9 14.21 -24.33 11.31
N ASP A 10 13.90 -25.62 11.19
CA ASP A 10 14.87 -26.72 11.24
C ASP A 10 15.80 -26.66 12.47
N GLY A 11 15.26 -26.32 13.64
CA GLY A 11 16.02 -26.20 14.89
C GLY A 11 16.92 -24.97 14.99
N ARG A 12 16.77 -24.00 14.08
CA ARG A 12 17.54 -22.73 14.07
C ARG A 12 16.64 -21.54 14.32
N ASP A 13 17.14 -20.59 15.11
CA ASP A 13 16.49 -19.31 15.34
C ASP A 13 16.35 -18.53 14.03
N ALA A 14 15.13 -18.04 13.81
CA ALA A 14 14.81 -17.23 12.64
C ALA A 14 13.74 -16.18 12.99
N TYR A 15 13.43 -15.33 12.01
CA TYR A 15 12.29 -14.45 12.08
C TYR A 15 11.33 -14.69 10.91
N CYS A 16 10.04 -14.73 11.21
CA CYS A 16 8.98 -15.04 10.26
C CYS A 16 7.91 -13.96 10.23
N ASN A 17 7.03 -14.04 9.23
CA ASN A 17 5.88 -13.16 9.12
C ASN A 17 4.89 -13.36 10.28
N ASN A 18 4.38 -12.25 10.82
CA ASN A 18 3.26 -12.29 11.74
C ASN A 18 1.94 -12.16 10.99
N VAL A 19 1.24 -13.28 10.78
CA VAL A 19 -0.07 -13.34 10.11
C VAL A 19 -1.13 -12.43 10.77
N LYS A 20 -0.96 -12.09 12.05
CA LYS A 20 -1.88 -11.20 12.80
C LYS A 20 -1.52 -9.72 12.72
N PHE A 21 -0.45 -9.35 12.02
CA PHE A 21 -0.02 -7.94 11.91
C PHE A 21 -1.11 -7.06 11.29
N GLY A 22 -1.77 -7.55 10.24
CA GLY A 22 -2.84 -6.85 9.52
C GLY A 22 -4.03 -6.47 10.42
N TRP A 23 -4.28 -7.19 11.52
CA TRP A 23 -5.42 -6.93 12.42
C TRP A 23 -5.36 -5.58 13.14
N ARG A 24 -4.21 -4.89 13.11
CA ARG A 24 -4.09 -3.51 13.59
C ARG A 24 -4.78 -2.49 12.68
N PHE A 25 -4.91 -2.83 11.40
CA PHE A 25 -5.28 -1.89 10.33
C PHE A 25 -6.58 -2.29 9.63
N PHE A 26 -6.92 -3.57 9.67
CA PHE A 26 -8.11 -4.14 9.04
C PHE A 26 -8.99 -4.88 10.06
N PRO A 27 -10.31 -4.95 9.82
CA PRO A 27 -11.16 -5.94 10.46
C PRO A 27 -10.63 -7.36 10.19
N ARG A 28 -10.71 -8.26 11.19
CA ARG A 28 -10.01 -9.56 11.14
C ARG A 28 -10.43 -10.45 9.98
N ASN A 29 -11.71 -10.44 9.66
CA ASN A 29 -12.33 -11.27 8.62
C ASN A 29 -11.92 -10.87 7.19
N ILE A 30 -11.40 -9.67 7.00
CA ILE A 30 -10.90 -9.17 5.70
C ILE A 30 -9.43 -8.76 5.74
N ALA A 31 -8.75 -9.00 6.86
CA ALA A 31 -7.35 -8.65 7.02
C ALA A 31 -6.50 -9.39 5.99
N ARG A 32 -5.53 -8.67 5.42
CA ARG A 32 -4.55 -9.24 4.50
C ARG A 32 -3.32 -9.66 5.27
N GLU A 33 -2.57 -10.55 4.65
CA GLU A 33 -1.31 -11.07 5.16
C GLU A 33 -0.20 -10.79 4.14
N SER A 34 1.02 -10.69 4.63
CA SER A 34 2.19 -10.75 3.77
C SER A 34 2.41 -12.18 3.29
N GLU A 35 3.13 -12.34 2.18
CA GLU A 35 3.65 -13.65 1.84
C GLU A 35 4.54 -14.19 2.97
N PRO A 36 4.56 -15.52 3.17
CA PRO A 36 5.49 -16.15 4.10
C PRO A 36 6.93 -15.78 3.76
N PHE A 37 7.71 -15.44 4.79
CA PHE A 37 9.13 -15.22 4.66
C PHE A 37 9.86 -15.74 5.89
N ILE A 38 11.14 -16.03 5.71
CA ILE A 38 12.07 -16.43 6.76
C ILE A 38 13.29 -15.53 6.64
N ILE A 39 13.70 -14.95 7.76
CA ILE A 39 14.92 -14.15 7.89
C ILE A 39 15.83 -14.92 8.86
N PRO A 40 16.99 -15.42 8.42
CA PRO A 40 17.96 -16.01 9.32
C PRO A 40 18.34 -15.03 10.44
N ALA A 41 18.35 -15.50 11.69
CA ALA A 41 18.66 -14.64 12.83
C ALA A 41 20.09 -14.10 12.76
N ASP A 42 21.04 -14.96 12.42
CA ASP A 42 22.41 -14.59 12.13
C ASP A 42 22.56 -14.32 10.63
N LYS A 43 23.01 -13.12 10.29
CA LYS A 43 23.32 -12.72 8.92
C LYS A 43 24.81 -12.99 8.64
N PRO A 44 25.16 -13.86 7.67
CA PRO A 44 26.55 -14.09 7.30
C PRO A 44 27.23 -12.84 6.72
N ASP A 45 28.56 -12.72 6.90
CA ASP A 45 29.34 -11.55 6.43
C ASP A 45 29.33 -11.38 4.90
N ASP A 46 29.14 -12.47 4.14
CA ASP A 46 29.08 -12.48 2.67
C ASP A 46 27.67 -12.20 2.12
N THR A 47 26.75 -11.76 2.97
CA THR A 47 25.32 -11.62 2.66
C THR A 47 24.87 -10.16 2.62
N TYR A 48 24.15 -9.79 1.55
CA TYR A 48 23.49 -8.50 1.39
C TYR A 48 21.97 -8.66 1.51
N ARG A 49 21.38 -8.11 2.58
CA ARG A 49 19.97 -8.23 2.97
C ARG A 49 19.18 -7.02 2.52
N ILE A 50 18.25 -7.28 1.59
CA ILE A 50 17.36 -6.30 0.97
C ILE A 50 15.93 -6.55 1.44
N PHE A 51 15.28 -5.54 1.99
CA PHE A 51 13.84 -5.57 2.25
C PHE A 51 13.08 -4.79 1.19
N VAL A 52 12.14 -5.45 0.51
CA VAL A 52 11.16 -4.79 -0.36
C VAL A 52 9.92 -4.47 0.47
N LEU A 53 9.61 -3.17 0.56
CA LEU A 53 8.54 -2.61 1.37
C LEU A 53 7.48 -2.02 0.44
N GLY A 54 6.22 -2.48 0.56
CA GLY A 54 5.18 -2.00 -0.32
C GLY A 54 3.84 -2.70 -0.19
N ALA A 55 2.92 -2.36 -1.10
CA ALA A 55 1.55 -2.87 -1.10
C ALA A 55 1.36 -4.02 -2.11
N SER A 56 0.14 -4.20 -2.64
CA SER A 56 -0.20 -5.22 -3.65
C SER A 56 0.65 -5.17 -4.91
N ALA A 57 0.97 -3.98 -5.43
CA ALA A 57 1.82 -3.85 -6.61
C ALA A 57 3.25 -4.35 -6.36
N ALA A 58 3.81 -4.05 -5.18
CA ALA A 58 5.12 -4.59 -4.77
C ALA A 58 5.07 -6.10 -4.50
N LYS A 59 3.92 -6.58 -3.99
CA LYS A 59 3.65 -8.00 -3.75
C LYS A 59 3.61 -8.82 -5.06
N GLY A 60 3.27 -8.20 -6.19
CA GLY A 60 3.05 -8.89 -7.47
C GLY A 60 1.62 -9.34 -7.67
N GLU A 61 0.64 -8.73 -6.99
CA GLU A 61 -0.79 -9.05 -7.18
C GLU A 61 -1.17 -9.04 -8.68
N PRO A 62 -1.87 -10.06 -9.20
CA PRO A 62 -2.59 -11.13 -8.46
C PRO A 62 -1.76 -12.36 -8.07
N ASP A 63 -0.53 -12.49 -8.54
CA ASP A 63 0.29 -13.68 -8.31
C ASP A 63 1.72 -13.30 -7.83
N PRO A 64 2.03 -13.51 -6.53
CA PRO A 64 3.34 -13.21 -5.96
C PRO A 64 4.52 -13.90 -6.64
N ALA A 65 4.30 -14.94 -7.44
CA ALA A 65 5.34 -15.53 -8.29
C ALA A 65 5.95 -14.52 -9.27
N PHE A 66 5.19 -13.48 -9.64
CA PHE A 66 5.62 -12.39 -10.53
C PHE A 66 6.02 -11.11 -9.77
N CYS A 67 6.23 -11.19 -8.45
CA CYS A 67 6.80 -10.09 -7.68
C CYS A 67 8.14 -9.63 -8.28
N PHE A 68 8.31 -8.33 -8.51
CA PHE A 68 9.55 -7.75 -9.06
C PHE A 68 10.79 -8.11 -8.22
N GLY A 69 10.62 -8.31 -6.91
CA GLY A 69 11.70 -8.73 -6.01
C GLY A 69 12.31 -10.08 -6.39
N ARG A 70 11.53 -11.01 -6.98
CA ARG A 70 12.05 -12.30 -7.43
C ARG A 70 12.97 -12.13 -8.63
N PHE A 71 12.57 -11.33 -9.61
CA PHE A 71 13.40 -11.00 -10.79
C PHE A 71 14.66 -10.24 -10.37
N LEU A 72 14.52 -9.24 -9.50
CA LEU A 72 15.65 -8.47 -9.01
C LEU A 72 16.69 -9.35 -8.29
N ARG A 73 16.25 -10.34 -7.49
CA ARG A 73 17.16 -11.28 -6.84
C ARG A 73 18.02 -12.04 -7.86
N LEU A 74 17.40 -12.57 -8.92
CA LEU A 74 18.11 -13.31 -9.97
C LEU A 74 19.12 -12.41 -10.69
N MET A 75 18.70 -11.20 -11.08
CA MET A 75 19.59 -10.23 -11.73
C MET A 75 20.78 -9.85 -10.85
N LEU A 76 20.58 -9.69 -9.54
CA LEU A 76 21.65 -9.38 -8.59
C LEU A 76 22.60 -10.57 -8.41
N GLN A 77 22.08 -11.79 -8.32
CA GLN A 77 22.90 -13.01 -8.20
C GLN A 77 23.75 -13.23 -9.45
N GLU A 78 23.22 -12.95 -10.64
CA GLU A 78 23.96 -13.02 -11.89
C GLU A 78 25.02 -11.92 -12.01
N GLY A 79 24.67 -10.68 -11.64
CA GLY A 79 25.58 -9.53 -11.73
C GLY A 79 26.68 -9.51 -10.67
N TYR A 80 26.46 -10.12 -9.51
CA TYR A 80 27.41 -10.12 -8.37
C TYR A 80 27.51 -11.52 -7.73
N PRO A 81 28.11 -12.51 -8.42
CA PRO A 81 28.10 -13.91 -7.99
C PRO A 81 28.85 -14.20 -6.69
N SER A 82 29.72 -13.28 -6.22
CA SER A 82 30.42 -13.40 -4.94
C SER A 82 29.61 -12.90 -3.74
N VAL A 83 28.42 -12.35 -3.95
CA VAL A 83 27.54 -11.80 -2.90
C VAL A 83 26.29 -12.64 -2.78
N LYS A 84 25.93 -13.04 -1.57
CA LYS A 84 24.65 -13.72 -1.32
C LYS A 84 23.56 -12.68 -1.08
N PHE A 85 22.59 -12.58 -1.98
CA PHE A 85 21.46 -11.68 -1.80
C PHE A 85 20.30 -12.34 -1.08
N GLU A 86 19.99 -11.83 0.11
CA GLU A 86 18.74 -12.09 0.80
C GLU A 86 17.74 -11.00 0.44
N LEU A 87 16.83 -11.27 -0.50
CA LEU A 87 15.73 -10.36 -0.80
C LEU A 87 14.46 -10.82 -0.07
N ILE A 88 13.92 -10.00 0.82
CA ILE A 88 12.71 -10.31 1.58
C ILE A 88 11.64 -9.29 1.25
N ALA A 89 10.56 -9.73 0.61
CA ALA A 89 9.41 -8.89 0.31
C ALA A 89 8.43 -8.90 1.48
N ILE A 90 8.46 -7.84 2.29
CA ILE A 90 7.47 -7.63 3.36
C ILE A 90 6.42 -6.66 2.82
N THR A 91 5.53 -7.25 2.02
CA THR A 91 4.50 -6.54 1.27
C THR A 91 3.13 -7.09 1.63
N MET A 92 2.08 -6.26 1.56
CA MET A 92 0.73 -6.69 1.93
C MET A 92 -0.31 -6.01 1.04
N THR A 93 -1.32 -6.75 0.59
CA THR A 93 -2.40 -6.18 -0.23
C THR A 93 -3.16 -5.10 0.57
N ALA A 94 -3.59 -4.04 -0.13
CA ALA A 94 -4.40 -2.93 0.42
C ALA A 94 -3.75 -2.02 1.47
N ILE A 95 -2.48 -2.22 1.82
CA ILE A 95 -1.79 -1.32 2.75
C ILE A 95 -1.27 -0.07 2.04
N ASN A 96 -0.94 0.94 2.85
CA ASN A 96 -0.35 2.20 2.43
C ASN A 96 0.79 2.62 3.38
N SER A 97 1.29 3.84 3.24
CA SER A 97 2.45 4.36 3.97
C SER A 97 2.32 4.32 5.49
N HIS A 98 1.11 4.45 6.04
CA HIS A 98 0.87 4.36 7.48
C HIS A 98 1.24 2.98 8.04
N VAL A 99 0.98 1.93 7.27
CA VAL A 99 1.29 0.54 7.63
C VAL A 99 2.74 0.23 7.31
N VAL A 100 3.22 0.64 6.13
CA VAL A 100 4.62 0.39 5.70
C VAL A 100 5.62 1.05 6.64
N LEU A 101 5.30 2.20 7.22
CA LEU A 101 6.13 2.83 8.24
C LEU A 101 6.37 1.90 9.45
N GLU A 102 5.35 1.16 9.89
CA GLU A 102 5.47 0.20 10.99
C GLU A 102 6.30 -1.02 10.58
N ILE A 103 6.15 -1.48 9.33
CA ILE A 103 6.98 -2.55 8.76
C ILE A 103 8.46 -2.12 8.71
N ALA A 104 8.74 -0.90 8.24
CA ALA A 104 10.10 -0.36 8.16
C ALA A 104 10.78 -0.28 9.54
N LYS A 105 10.03 0.10 10.59
CA LYS A 105 10.53 0.11 11.98
C LYS A 105 10.95 -1.28 12.45
N ASP A 106 10.22 -2.32 12.05
CA ASP A 106 10.55 -3.69 12.40
C ASP A 106 11.75 -4.18 11.58
N CYS A 107 11.74 -4.00 10.25
CA CYS A 107 12.85 -4.39 9.35
C CYS A 107 14.20 -3.78 9.75
N ALA A 108 14.18 -2.54 10.24
CA ALA A 108 15.38 -1.81 10.66
C ALA A 108 16.09 -2.43 11.89
N ARG A 109 15.51 -3.46 12.50
CA ARG A 109 16.08 -4.24 13.62
C ARG A 109 16.61 -5.62 13.19
N HIS A 110 16.64 -5.92 11.89
CA HIS A 110 17.00 -7.23 11.36
C HIS A 110 18.09 -7.16 10.28
N ASP A 111 19.13 -6.35 10.53
CA ASP A 111 20.37 -6.28 9.75
C ASP A 111 20.18 -6.01 8.25
N ALA A 112 19.23 -5.14 7.93
CA ALA A 112 19.00 -4.67 6.58
C ALA A 112 20.20 -3.87 6.05
N ASP A 113 20.59 -4.11 4.80
CA ASP A 113 21.53 -3.22 4.08
C ASP A 113 20.79 -2.23 3.19
N LEU A 114 19.65 -2.64 2.65
CA LEU A 114 18.88 -1.88 1.68
C LEU A 114 17.37 -2.04 1.91
N PHE A 115 16.66 -0.92 1.90
CA PHE A 115 15.23 -0.85 1.69
C PHE A 115 14.93 -0.46 0.25
N ILE A 116 14.01 -1.18 -0.38
CA ILE A 116 13.38 -0.79 -1.65
C ILE A 116 11.93 -0.50 -1.34
N VAL A 117 11.53 0.76 -1.48
CA VAL A 117 10.24 1.28 -1.05
C VAL A 117 9.39 1.54 -2.29
N TYR A 118 8.35 0.72 -2.50
CA TYR A 118 7.42 0.82 -3.63
C TYR A 118 5.97 0.85 -3.14
N LEU A 119 5.46 2.07 -2.93
CA LEU A 119 4.09 2.33 -2.50
C LEU A 119 3.57 3.68 -2.99
N GLY A 120 2.25 3.81 -3.03
CA GLY A 120 1.53 5.05 -3.37
C GLY A 120 0.10 4.79 -3.87
N ASN A 121 -0.14 3.64 -4.50
CA ASN A 121 -1.45 3.29 -5.09
C ASN A 121 -2.62 3.32 -4.09
N ASN A 122 -2.35 3.03 -2.82
CA ASN A 122 -3.36 2.89 -1.78
C ASN A 122 -3.40 4.06 -0.79
N GLU A 123 -2.71 5.17 -1.02
CA GLU A 123 -2.74 6.28 -0.04
C GLU A 123 -4.16 6.86 0.11
N VAL A 124 -4.93 6.89 -0.97
CA VAL A 124 -6.32 7.40 -0.96
C VAL A 124 -7.32 6.39 -0.39
N VAL A 125 -7.21 5.11 -0.77
CA VAL A 125 -8.23 4.07 -0.45
C VAL A 125 -7.83 3.15 0.71
N GLY A 126 -6.54 3.02 1.00
CA GLY A 126 -6.01 2.20 2.09
C GLY A 126 -6.36 2.74 3.48
N PRO A 127 -5.91 2.08 4.56
CA PRO A 127 -6.21 2.52 5.93
C PRO A 127 -5.82 3.97 6.19
N TYR A 128 -6.70 4.75 6.80
CA TYR A 128 -6.51 6.19 7.05
C TYR A 128 -6.46 7.07 5.80
N GLY A 129 -6.84 6.54 4.63
CA GLY A 129 -7.04 7.31 3.41
C GLY A 129 -8.41 7.99 3.36
N ALA A 130 -8.58 8.94 2.44
CA ALA A 130 -9.83 9.69 2.30
C ALA A 130 -11.01 8.87 1.73
N GLY A 131 -10.73 7.92 0.84
CA GLY A 131 -11.71 6.99 0.24
C GLY A 131 -11.74 5.64 0.94
N THR A 132 -11.32 5.59 2.21
CA THR A 132 -11.13 4.33 2.93
C THR A 132 -12.43 3.72 3.40
N VAL A 133 -12.51 2.38 3.35
CA VAL A 133 -13.52 1.58 4.05
C VAL A 133 -12.96 0.90 5.31
N PHE A 134 -11.73 1.27 5.68
CA PHE A 134 -11.03 0.70 6.83
C PHE A 134 -11.02 1.70 7.99
N ALA A 135 -9.87 1.87 8.67
CA ALA A 135 -9.71 2.87 9.70
C ALA A 135 -9.85 4.29 9.11
N PRO A 136 -10.68 5.17 9.70
CA PRO A 136 -11.01 6.46 9.11
C PRO A 136 -9.81 7.41 9.08
N LEU A 137 -9.79 8.30 8.09
CA LEU A 137 -8.85 9.42 8.01
C LEU A 137 -8.95 10.32 9.26
N SER A 138 -7.82 10.88 9.66
CA SER A 138 -7.77 11.99 10.62
C SER A 138 -6.95 13.13 10.04
N ALA A 139 -7.43 14.36 10.24
CA ALA A 139 -6.67 15.57 9.90
C ALA A 139 -5.35 15.71 10.68
N ARG A 140 -5.16 14.94 11.76
CA ARG A 140 -3.95 14.98 12.59
C ARG A 140 -3.22 13.64 12.53
N LEU A 141 -2.06 13.64 11.90
CA LEU A 141 -1.19 12.46 11.79
C LEU A 141 -0.82 11.85 13.17
N SER A 142 -0.70 12.67 14.21
CA SER A 142 -0.43 12.21 15.57
C SER A 142 -1.54 11.33 16.13
N VAL A 143 -2.81 11.63 15.82
CA VAL A 143 -3.97 10.84 16.26
C VAL A 143 -3.92 9.45 15.61
N ILE A 144 -3.62 9.40 14.30
CA ILE A 144 -3.42 8.14 13.57
C ILE A 144 -2.32 7.31 14.25
N ARG A 145 -1.16 7.93 14.50
CA ARG A 145 0.00 7.25 15.11
C ARG A 145 -0.28 6.74 16.53
N ILE A 146 -0.96 7.53 17.36
CA ILE A 146 -1.35 7.11 18.71
C ILE A 146 -2.31 5.92 18.63
N GLY A 147 -3.31 5.96 17.74
CA GLY A 147 -4.21 4.84 17.52
C GLY A 147 -3.49 3.56 17.09
N ILE A 148 -2.57 3.66 16.13
CA ILE A 148 -1.73 2.56 15.65
C ILE A 148 -0.85 1.99 16.78
N ALA A 149 -0.28 2.85 17.62
CA ALA A 149 0.56 2.46 18.76
C ALA A 149 -0.26 1.78 19.87
N LEU A 150 -1.43 2.32 20.22
CA LEU A 150 -2.34 1.71 21.20
C LEU A 150 -2.75 0.30 20.77
N LYS A 151 -3.15 0.13 19.50
CA LYS A 151 -3.47 -1.19 18.92
C LYS A 151 -2.28 -2.17 18.91
N ALA A 152 -1.04 -1.67 19.03
CA ALA A 152 0.13 -2.53 19.15
C ALA A 152 0.29 -3.14 20.55
N THR A 153 -0.25 -2.51 21.60
CA THR A 153 -0.16 -2.94 22.99
C THR A 153 -1.09 -4.12 23.31
N ARG A 154 -0.79 -4.88 24.38
CA ARG A 154 -1.68 -5.95 24.86
C ARG A 154 -3.04 -5.41 25.32
N LEU A 155 -3.05 -4.25 25.99
CA LEU A 155 -4.27 -3.58 26.44
C LEU A 155 -5.14 -3.15 25.26
N GLY A 156 -4.55 -2.50 24.24
CA GLY A 156 -5.31 -2.10 23.05
C GLY A 156 -5.88 -3.30 22.29
N GLN A 157 -5.16 -4.41 22.22
CA GLN A 157 -5.67 -5.65 21.63
C GLN A 157 -6.82 -6.26 22.46
N LEU A 158 -6.75 -6.20 23.79
CA LEU A 158 -7.84 -6.63 24.67
C LEU A 158 -9.09 -5.76 24.48
N LEU A 159 -8.93 -4.44 24.49
CA LEU A 159 -10.04 -3.50 24.26
C LEU A 159 -10.69 -3.71 22.89
N THR A 160 -9.89 -3.94 21.85
CA THR A 160 -10.39 -4.22 20.50
C THR A 160 -11.25 -5.49 20.49
N LYS A 161 -10.79 -6.57 21.14
CA LYS A 161 -11.56 -7.82 21.28
C LYS A 161 -12.88 -7.62 22.02
N LEU A 162 -12.87 -6.82 23.08
CA LEU A 162 -14.08 -6.55 23.86
C LEU A 162 -15.11 -5.76 23.04
N LEU A 163 -14.66 -4.73 22.31
CA LEU A 163 -15.55 -3.94 21.44
C LEU A 163 -16.17 -4.77 20.31
N GLU A 164 -15.38 -5.68 19.71
CA GLU A 164 -15.89 -6.65 18.72
C GLU A 164 -16.99 -7.54 19.33
N SER A 165 -16.79 -8.07 20.55
CA SER A 165 -17.75 -8.97 21.21
C SER A 165 -19.09 -8.33 21.61
N VAL A 166 -19.14 -7.00 21.76
CA VAL A 166 -20.35 -6.26 22.20
C VAL A 166 -21.14 -5.71 21.01
N GLY A 167 -20.81 -6.10 19.77
CA GLY A 167 -21.61 -5.80 18.58
C GLY A 167 -21.18 -4.55 17.81
N GLY A 168 -19.90 -4.17 17.88
CA GLY A 168 -19.31 -3.10 17.06
C GLY A 168 -19.22 -3.39 15.54
N GLU A 169 -19.80 -4.49 15.05
CA GLU A 169 -19.62 -4.99 13.68
C GLU A 169 -20.69 -4.56 12.65
N LYS A 170 -21.64 -3.67 13.01
CA LYS A 170 -22.81 -3.41 12.14
C LYS A 170 -22.48 -2.95 10.71
N ASP A 171 -21.35 -2.29 10.50
CA ASP A 171 -20.94 -1.73 9.20
C ASP A 171 -19.61 -2.30 8.66
N VAL A 172 -19.11 -3.42 9.21
CA VAL A 172 -17.85 -4.03 8.77
C VAL A 172 -18.11 -4.96 7.58
N PRO A 173 -17.41 -4.79 6.43
CA PRO A 173 -17.52 -5.70 5.30
C PRO A 173 -17.18 -7.13 5.71
N LYS A 174 -18.06 -8.09 5.39
CA LYS A 174 -17.90 -9.50 5.79
C LYS A 174 -16.84 -10.26 4.98
N VAL A 175 -16.63 -9.87 3.73
CA VAL A 175 -15.75 -10.56 2.78
C VAL A 175 -14.91 -9.54 2.02
N TRP A 176 -13.66 -9.89 1.76
CA TRP A 176 -12.77 -9.11 0.90
C TRP A 176 -13.25 -9.20 -0.56
N ARG A 177 -13.68 -8.07 -1.14
CA ARG A 177 -14.12 -7.97 -2.55
C ARG A 177 -13.12 -7.19 -3.44
N GLY A 178 -11.88 -7.03 -2.98
CA GLY A 178 -10.89 -6.25 -3.72
C GLY A 178 -11.33 -4.79 -3.90
N LEU A 179 -11.07 -4.24 -5.09
CA LEU A 179 -11.32 -2.83 -5.39
C LEU A 179 -12.81 -2.45 -5.40
N GLU A 180 -13.72 -3.42 -5.55
CA GLU A 180 -15.17 -3.18 -5.50
C GLU A 180 -15.62 -2.54 -4.17
N MET A 181 -14.89 -2.80 -3.09
CA MET A 181 -15.22 -2.26 -1.77
C MET A 181 -15.16 -0.73 -1.71
N PHE A 182 -14.40 -0.10 -2.60
CA PHE A 182 -14.17 1.35 -2.60
C PHE A 182 -15.08 2.11 -3.57
N LEU A 183 -15.90 1.42 -4.39
CA LEU A 183 -16.73 2.06 -5.42
C LEU A 183 -17.76 3.05 -4.84
N ASN A 184 -18.15 2.88 -3.58
CA ASN A 184 -19.07 3.80 -2.89
C ASN A 184 -18.35 4.92 -2.11
N ASN A 185 -17.00 4.93 -2.11
CA ASN A 185 -16.16 5.89 -1.39
C ASN A 185 -15.24 6.64 -2.37
N GLN A 186 -15.80 7.03 -3.52
CA GLN A 186 -15.06 7.75 -4.55
C GLN A 186 -14.61 9.13 -4.05
N VAL A 187 -13.38 9.47 -4.36
CA VAL A 187 -12.75 10.74 -4.00
C VAL A 187 -12.55 11.56 -5.27
N ARG A 188 -13.05 12.79 -5.29
CA ARG A 188 -12.81 13.71 -6.41
C ARG A 188 -11.36 14.19 -6.41
N ALA A 189 -10.85 14.52 -7.59
CA ALA A 189 -9.48 14.99 -7.78
C ALA A 189 -9.17 16.30 -7.03
N ASP A 190 -10.18 17.14 -6.81
CA ASP A 190 -10.10 18.45 -6.13
C ASP A 190 -10.50 18.38 -4.64
N ALA A 191 -10.75 17.19 -4.11
CA ALA A 191 -11.27 17.06 -2.77
C ALA A 191 -10.28 17.57 -1.71
N PRO A 192 -10.68 18.49 -0.80
CA PRO A 192 -9.74 19.12 0.15
C PRO A 192 -8.99 18.15 1.07
N HIS A 193 -9.57 16.98 1.34
CA HIS A 193 -8.95 15.95 2.17
C HIS A 193 -7.76 15.26 1.50
N LEU A 194 -7.60 15.35 0.17
CA LEU A 194 -6.44 14.80 -0.53
C LEU A 194 -5.14 15.47 -0.08
N GLU A 195 -5.19 16.77 0.22
CA GLU A 195 -4.03 17.49 0.76
C GLU A 195 -3.54 16.87 2.07
N THR A 196 -4.45 16.45 2.95
CA THR A 196 -4.09 15.72 4.17
C THR A 196 -3.45 14.37 3.86
N VAL A 197 -3.95 13.65 2.85
CA VAL A 197 -3.39 12.37 2.40
C VAL A 197 -1.96 12.57 1.87
N TYR A 198 -1.73 13.59 1.05
CA TYR A 198 -0.41 13.90 0.50
C TYR A 198 0.60 14.29 1.59
N GLN A 199 0.21 15.16 2.52
CA GLN A 199 1.05 15.54 3.65
C GLN A 199 1.38 14.34 4.55
N ASN A 200 0.41 13.47 4.81
CA ASN A 200 0.63 12.24 5.57
C ASN A 200 1.59 11.30 4.84
N PHE A 201 1.41 11.13 3.52
CA PHE A 201 2.26 10.26 2.70
C PHE A 201 3.70 10.76 2.67
N GLU A 202 3.92 12.03 2.37
CA GLU A 202 5.23 12.67 2.40
C GLU A 202 5.91 12.48 3.75
N ARG A 203 5.19 12.78 4.84
CA ARG A 203 5.73 12.63 6.19
C ARG A 203 6.08 11.19 6.55
N ASN A 204 5.30 10.22 6.09
CA ASN A 204 5.59 8.80 6.31
C ASN A 204 6.83 8.36 5.50
N LEU A 205 6.99 8.82 4.26
CA LEU A 205 8.20 8.56 3.46
C LEU A 205 9.45 9.17 4.10
N GLU A 206 9.37 10.41 4.58
CA GLU A 206 10.44 11.06 5.33
C GLU A 206 10.84 10.26 6.58
N ASP A 207 9.85 9.73 7.31
CA ASP A 207 10.07 8.95 8.51
C ASP A 207 10.69 7.59 8.20
N ILE A 208 10.27 6.91 7.13
CA ILE A 208 10.91 5.69 6.61
C ILE A 208 12.37 5.98 6.26
N ARG A 209 12.64 7.07 5.52
CA ARG A 209 14.00 7.51 5.19
C ARG A 209 14.83 7.75 6.45
N ARG A 210 14.25 8.39 7.47
CA ARG A 210 14.93 8.67 8.74
C ARG A 210 15.25 7.39 9.50
N ILE A 211 14.34 6.41 9.51
CA ILE A 211 14.56 5.08 10.10
C ILE A 211 15.72 4.39 9.40
N ALA A 212 15.69 4.31 8.07
CA ALA A 212 16.75 3.69 7.28
C ALA A 212 18.12 4.32 7.61
N ARG A 213 18.21 5.65 7.53
CA ARG A 213 19.46 6.38 7.83
C ARG A 213 19.95 6.16 9.26
N LYS A 214 19.06 6.18 10.26
CA LYS A 214 19.43 5.97 11.66
C LYS A 214 19.95 4.55 11.94
N SER A 215 19.48 3.57 11.17
CA SER A 215 19.91 2.17 11.26
C SER A 215 21.04 1.83 10.29
N GLY A 216 21.66 2.81 9.60
CA GLY A 216 22.73 2.57 8.63
C GLY A 216 22.28 1.91 7.32
N VAL A 217 20.97 1.77 7.11
CA VAL A 217 20.35 1.12 5.94
C VAL A 217 20.27 2.11 4.78
N ARG A 218 20.63 1.68 3.57
CA ARG A 218 20.38 2.46 2.35
C ARG A 218 18.91 2.37 1.97
N ALA A 219 18.35 3.38 1.32
CA ALA A 219 16.95 3.36 0.89
C ALA A 219 16.81 3.84 -0.55
N ILE A 220 16.09 3.08 -1.36
CA ILE A 220 15.63 3.45 -2.70
C ILE A 220 14.12 3.64 -2.63
N PHE A 221 13.64 4.80 -3.08
CA PHE A 221 12.22 5.10 -3.22
C PHE A 221 11.86 5.03 -4.70
N CYS A 222 10.95 4.11 -5.04
CA CYS A 222 10.52 3.89 -6.40
C CYS A 222 9.30 4.77 -6.72
N THR A 223 9.26 5.32 -7.94
CA THR A 223 8.03 5.91 -8.47
C THR A 223 7.00 4.82 -8.75
N VAL A 224 5.71 5.14 -8.67
CA VAL A 224 4.60 4.19 -8.88
C VAL A 224 4.28 4.08 -10.37
N GLY A 225 4.40 2.88 -10.94
CA GLY A 225 3.95 2.62 -12.31
C GLY A 225 2.42 2.58 -12.39
N SER A 226 1.84 3.11 -13.47
CA SER A 226 0.40 3.02 -13.76
C SER A 226 0.20 2.75 -15.25
N ASN A 227 -0.56 1.71 -15.58
CA ASN A 227 -0.90 1.37 -16.96
C ASN A 227 -2.29 1.93 -17.31
N LEU A 228 -2.38 3.24 -17.49
CA LEU A 228 -3.66 3.90 -17.78
C LEU A 228 -4.28 3.48 -19.12
N LYS A 229 -3.47 2.94 -20.04
CA LYS A 229 -3.93 2.43 -21.34
C LYS A 229 -4.81 1.18 -21.17
N ASP A 230 -4.33 0.19 -20.43
CA ASP A 230 -5.05 -1.09 -20.27
C ASP A 230 -5.79 -1.22 -18.92
N SER A 231 -5.61 -0.25 -18.03
CA SER A 231 -6.27 -0.18 -16.72
C SER A 231 -6.72 1.26 -16.42
N PRO A 232 -7.81 1.73 -17.06
CA PRO A 232 -8.37 3.04 -16.79
C PRO A 232 -8.89 3.16 -15.35
N PRO A 233 -9.11 4.37 -14.83
CA PRO A 233 -9.75 4.56 -13.53
C PRO A 233 -11.11 3.85 -13.44
N PHE A 234 -11.42 3.25 -12.28
CA PHE A 234 -12.69 2.53 -12.05
C PHE A 234 -13.94 3.44 -12.05
N ALA A 235 -13.74 4.73 -11.81
CA ALA A 235 -14.80 5.73 -11.82
C ALA A 235 -14.20 7.12 -12.11
N SER A 236 -15.04 8.00 -12.64
CA SER A 236 -14.75 9.42 -12.81
C SER A 236 -15.89 10.24 -12.23
N LEU A 237 -15.55 11.38 -11.62
CA LEU A 237 -16.51 12.28 -11.01
C LEU A 237 -16.27 13.68 -11.56
N HIS A 238 -17.35 14.35 -11.96
CA HIS A 238 -17.30 15.77 -12.25
C HIS A 238 -17.01 16.60 -10.99
N GLN A 239 -16.53 17.81 -11.23
CA GLN A 239 -16.46 18.87 -10.23
C GLN A 239 -17.86 19.14 -9.61
N LEU A 240 -17.87 19.64 -8.38
CA LEU A 240 -19.10 19.83 -7.60
C LEU A 240 -19.96 20.99 -8.12
N ASP A 241 -19.32 22.03 -8.64
CA ASP A 241 -19.90 23.29 -9.08
C ASP A 241 -20.33 23.30 -10.56
N LEU A 242 -20.16 22.17 -11.27
CA LEU A 242 -20.61 22.05 -12.67
C LEU A 242 -22.14 22.19 -12.77
N THR A 243 -22.60 23.22 -13.47
CA THR A 243 -24.02 23.45 -13.78
C THR A 243 -24.56 22.36 -14.71
N GLN A 244 -25.88 22.21 -14.77
CA GLN A 244 -26.51 21.22 -15.66
C GLN A 244 -26.19 21.49 -17.14
N THR A 245 -26.10 22.76 -17.53
CA THR A 245 -25.74 23.17 -18.90
C THR A 245 -24.31 22.77 -19.23
N GLU A 246 -23.37 23.00 -18.32
CA GLU A 246 -21.96 22.60 -18.50
C GLU A 246 -21.80 21.09 -18.53
N ARG A 247 -22.52 20.34 -17.69
CA ARG A 247 -22.55 18.86 -17.74
C ARG A 247 -23.00 18.36 -19.10
N LYS A 248 -24.12 18.89 -19.60
CA LYS A 248 -24.64 18.49 -20.91
C LYS A 248 -23.64 18.80 -22.04
N LYS A 249 -23.00 19.97 -21.99
CA LYS A 249 -21.97 20.35 -22.96
C LYS A 249 -20.76 19.40 -22.89
N TRP A 250 -20.31 19.07 -21.68
CA TRP A 250 -19.23 18.11 -21.47
C TRP A 250 -19.59 16.73 -22.05
N ASP A 251 -20.80 16.22 -21.75
CA ASP A 251 -21.29 14.94 -22.25
C ASP A 251 -21.34 14.92 -23.78
N GLU A 252 -21.82 16.00 -24.42
CA GLU A 252 -21.87 16.13 -25.88
C GLU A 252 -20.47 16.06 -26.51
N ILE A 253 -19.48 16.76 -25.93
CA ILE A 253 -18.09 16.74 -26.44
C ILE A 253 -17.44 15.37 -26.19
N TYR A 254 -17.65 14.79 -25.02
CA TYR A 254 -17.14 13.46 -24.67
C TYR A 254 -17.68 12.38 -25.61
N GLN A 255 -18.98 12.40 -25.94
CA GLN A 255 -19.57 11.47 -26.88
C GLN A 255 -19.00 11.61 -28.30
N GLN A 256 -18.74 12.83 -28.76
CA GLN A 256 -18.05 13.05 -30.04
C GLN A 256 -16.64 12.42 -30.03
N GLY A 257 -15.91 12.55 -28.92
CA GLY A 257 -14.61 11.89 -28.76
C GLY A 257 -14.71 10.37 -28.83
N ALA A 258 -15.71 9.79 -28.15
CA ALA A 258 -15.96 8.35 -28.18
C ALA A 258 -16.37 7.85 -29.57
N GLU A 259 -17.16 8.62 -30.32
CA GLU A 259 -17.52 8.29 -31.71
C GLU A 259 -16.30 8.25 -32.63
N HIS A 260 -15.41 9.26 -32.54
CA HIS A 260 -14.15 9.26 -33.29
C HIS A 260 -13.22 8.11 -32.88
N GLU A 261 -13.13 7.80 -31.57
CA GLU A 261 -12.32 6.68 -31.08
C GLU A 261 -12.83 5.34 -31.64
N LEU A 262 -14.15 5.14 -31.65
CA LEU A 262 -14.79 3.94 -32.23
C LEU A 262 -14.59 3.84 -33.74
N ALA A 263 -14.51 4.98 -34.44
CA ALA A 263 -14.23 5.03 -35.87
C ALA A 263 -12.75 4.80 -36.22
N GLY A 264 -11.85 4.85 -35.22
CA GLY A 264 -10.39 4.75 -35.41
C GLY A 264 -9.70 6.09 -35.72
N ASP A 265 -10.45 7.20 -35.64
CA ASP A 265 -9.97 8.57 -35.85
C ASP A 265 -9.36 9.13 -34.55
N TYR A 266 -8.22 8.56 -34.13
CA TYR A 266 -7.65 8.81 -32.81
C TYR A 266 -7.20 10.26 -32.58
N ALA A 267 -6.80 10.98 -33.63
CA ALA A 267 -6.37 12.38 -33.49
C ALA A 267 -7.55 13.28 -33.12
N GLU A 268 -8.67 13.11 -33.81
CA GLU A 268 -9.93 13.80 -33.58
C GLU A 268 -10.54 13.40 -32.22
N ALA A 269 -10.46 12.11 -31.85
CA ALA A 269 -10.90 11.64 -30.54
C ALA A 269 -10.17 12.37 -29.39
N VAL A 270 -8.83 12.47 -29.48
CA VAL A 270 -8.01 13.18 -28.48
C VAL A 270 -8.35 14.67 -28.44
N GLU A 271 -8.54 15.32 -29.59
CA GLU A 271 -8.94 16.73 -29.64
C GLU A 271 -10.27 16.96 -28.90
N ARG A 272 -11.26 16.10 -29.14
CA ARG A 272 -12.55 16.18 -28.43
C ARG A 272 -12.41 15.94 -26.94
N TYR A 273 -11.70 14.89 -26.52
CA TYR A 273 -11.50 14.61 -25.10
C TYR A 273 -10.77 15.73 -24.34
N LEU A 274 -9.82 16.43 -24.98
CA LEU A 274 -9.14 17.58 -24.38
C LEU A 274 -10.00 18.85 -24.34
N ALA A 275 -11.00 18.95 -25.21
CA ALA A 275 -11.92 20.09 -25.27
C ALA A 275 -13.12 19.98 -24.32
N ALA A 276 -13.37 18.78 -23.77
CA ALA A 276 -14.44 18.51 -22.80
C ALA A 276 -14.09 19.05 -21.41
#